data_AF-D7E3I7-F1
#
_entry.id   AF-D7E3I7-F1
#
_cell.length_a   1.000
_cell.length_b   1.000
_cell.length_c   1.000
_cell.angle_alpha   90.00
_cell.angle_beta   90.00
_cell.angle_gamma   90.00
#
_symmetry.space_group_name_H-M   'P 1'
#
loop_
_entity.id
_entity.type
_entity.pdbx_description
1 polymer ?
#
loop_
_entity_poly.entity_id
_entity_poly.type
_entity_poly.pdbx_seq_one_letter_code
_entity_poly.pdbx_strand_id
1 'polypeptide(L)'
;MTYNSEEMQQILEVAFKRKQEGEFTRENIIEIASELGVSSESLKAAEQEWLTEEVEVKKQQISNNQKQQEFKLHLITFIAVNGFLILLNLFTSPGYFWAIFPLLGWGLGLFLHWMKVYKI
;
A
#
# COMPACT_ATOMS: atom_id res chain seq x y z
N MET A 1 -29.01 20.95 21.53
CA MET A 1 -28.35 19.70 21.13
C MET A 1 -26.86 19.90 21.36
N THR A 2 -26.19 18.97 22.05
CA THR A 2 -24.75 19.02 22.35
C THR A 2 -24.07 17.90 21.58
N TYR A 3 -23.00 18.21 20.87
CA TYR A 3 -22.21 17.23 20.12
C TYR A 3 -21.06 16.74 20.97
N ASN A 4 -20.75 15.45 20.89
CA ASN A 4 -19.57 14.90 21.55
C ASN A 4 -18.28 15.26 20.77
N SER A 5 -17.12 14.98 21.36
CA SER A 5 -15.82 15.33 20.76
C SER A 5 -15.55 14.62 19.42
N GLU A 6 -16.07 13.41 19.22
CA GLU A 6 -15.91 12.63 17.99
C GLU A 6 -16.78 13.20 16.85
N GLU A 7 -18.05 13.51 17.15
CA GLU A 7 -18.98 14.17 16.22
C GLU A 7 -18.47 15.56 15.82
N MET A 8 -17.93 16.33 16.78
CA MET A 8 -17.31 17.63 16.51
C MET A 8 -16.15 17.49 15.51
N GLN A 9 -15.28 16.51 15.71
CA GLN A 9 -14.14 16.27 14.82
C GLN A 9 -14.60 15.88 13.41
N GLN A 10 -15.58 14.99 13.29
CA GLN A 10 -16.10 14.55 11.99
C GLN A 10 -16.80 15.69 11.23
N ILE A 11 -17.59 16.52 11.93
CA ILE A 11 -18.24 17.68 11.33
C ILE A 11 -17.19 18.69 10.84
N LEU A 12 -16.15 18.91 11.64
CA LEU A 12 -15.07 19.82 11.29
C LEU A 12 -14.24 19.29 10.11
N GLU A 13 -13.95 17.99 10.06
CA GLU A 13 -13.28 17.34 8.94
C GLU A 13 -14.09 17.47 7.64
N VAL A 14 -15.40 17.20 7.69
CA VAL A 14 -16.31 17.37 6.55
C VAL A 14 -16.36 18.83 6.09
N ALA A 15 -16.40 19.78 7.03
CA ALA A 15 -16.38 21.20 6.72
C ALA A 15 -15.06 21.65 6.08
N PHE A 16 -13.92 21.16 6.57
CA PHE A 16 -12.61 21.44 5.99
C PHE A 16 -12.48 20.85 4.59
N LYS A 17 -12.89 19.59 4.40
CA LYS A 17 -12.89 18.93 3.09
C LYS A 17 -13.68 19.73 2.06
N ARG A 18 -14.86 20.22 2.46
CA ARG A 18 -15.75 21.05 1.62
C ARG A 18 -15.20 22.46 1.35
N LYS A 19 -14.37 23.01 2.24
CA LYS A 19 -13.70 24.30 2.05
C LYS A 19 -12.42 24.18 1.21
N GLN A 20 -11.77 23.02 1.24
CA GLN A 20 -10.57 22.68 0.44
C GLN A 20 -10.90 22.22 -1.00
N GLU A 21 -12.18 22.12 -1.38
CA GLU A 21 -12.61 21.76 -2.74
C GLU A 21 -12.32 22.84 -3.81
N GLY A 22 -11.81 24.01 -3.43
CA GLY A 22 -11.23 24.95 -4.38
C GLY A 22 -9.78 24.57 -4.66
N GLU A 23 -9.47 24.13 -5.89
CA GLU A 23 -8.07 24.09 -6.35
C GLU A 23 -7.44 25.47 -6.10
N PHE A 24 -6.46 25.54 -5.20
CA PHE A 24 -5.70 26.75 -5.00
C PHE A 24 -4.77 26.90 -6.20
N THR A 25 -5.04 27.91 -7.02
CA THR A 25 -4.12 28.29 -8.10
C THR A 25 -2.77 28.68 -7.50
N ARG A 26 -1.70 28.50 -8.29
CA ARG A 26 -0.33 28.83 -7.87
C ARG A 26 -0.23 30.28 -7.40
N GLU A 27 -1.01 31.16 -8.02
CA GLU A 27 -1.13 32.58 -7.73
C GLU A 27 -1.68 32.83 -6.33
N ASN A 28 -2.77 32.14 -5.93
CA ASN A 28 -3.35 32.28 -4.58
C ASN A 28 -2.38 31.82 -3.49
N ILE A 29 -1.58 30.78 -3.77
CA ILE A 29 -0.58 30.27 -2.82
C ILE A 29 0.56 31.28 -2.64
N ILE A 30 1.02 31.92 -3.72
CA ILE A 30 2.06 32.96 -3.67
C ILE A 30 1.55 34.19 -2.91
N GLU A 31 0.28 34.58 -3.13
CA GLU A 31 -0.36 35.69 -2.43
C GLU A 31 -0.39 35.44 -0.91
N ILE A 32 -0.92 34.29 -0.48
CA ILE A 32 -0.96 33.91 0.95
C ILE A 32 0.45 33.80 1.54
N ALA A 33 1.40 33.20 0.81
CA ALA A 33 2.79 33.11 1.25
C ALA A 33 3.40 34.51 1.45
N SER A 34 3.12 35.44 0.54
CA SER A 34 3.59 36.82 0.63
C SER A 34 2.98 37.58 1.82
N GLU A 35 1.70 37.38 2.13
CA GLU A 35 1.04 37.94 3.32
C GLU A 35 1.67 37.44 4.62
N LEU A 36 2.10 36.18 4.65
CA LEU A 36 2.78 35.55 5.78
C LEU A 36 4.28 35.90 5.86
N GLY A 37 4.79 36.72 4.94
CA GLY A 37 6.19 37.11 4.87
C GLY A 37 7.13 36.02 4.32
N VAL A 38 6.58 34.97 3.70
CA VAL A 38 7.34 33.91 3.03
C VAL A 38 7.72 34.39 1.63
N SER A 39 9.01 34.46 1.34
CA SER A 39 9.50 34.85 0.02
C SER A 39 9.15 33.80 -1.05
N SER A 40 8.99 34.24 -2.30
CA SER A 40 8.72 33.32 -3.42
C SER A 40 9.84 32.28 -3.63
N GLU A 41 11.07 32.60 -3.23
CA GLU A 41 12.23 31.72 -3.32
C GLU A 41 12.15 30.60 -2.27
N SER A 42 11.85 30.94 -1.01
CA SER A 42 11.59 29.95 0.03
C SER A 42 10.38 29.06 -0.27
N LEU A 43 9.33 29.62 -0.88
CA LEU A 43 8.16 28.87 -1.31
C LEU A 43 8.51 27.85 -2.42
N LYS A 44 9.31 28.26 -3.42
CA LYS A 44 9.81 27.37 -4.47
C LYS A 44 10.73 26.28 -3.95
N ALA A 45 11.60 26.60 -2.98
CA ALA A 45 12.46 25.62 -2.34
C ALA A 45 11.63 24.57 -1.60
N ALA A 46 10.62 24.99 -0.84
CA ALA A 46 9.70 24.10 -0.14
C ALA A 46 8.84 23.28 -1.11
N GLU A 47 8.36 23.86 -2.22
CA GLU A 47 7.64 23.12 -3.28
C GLU A 47 8.52 22.03 -3.89
N GLN A 48 9.80 22.33 -4.15
CA GLN A 48 10.75 21.37 -4.71
C GLN A 48 11.09 20.25 -3.72
N GLU A 49 11.28 20.59 -2.44
CA GLU A 49 11.51 19.63 -1.36
C GLU A 49 10.29 18.70 -1.20
N TRP A 50 9.09 19.27 -1.12
CA TRP A 50 7.84 18.52 -1.03
C TRP A 50 7.61 17.62 -2.24
N LEU A 51 7.88 18.08 -3.47
CA LEU A 51 7.79 17.25 -4.67
C LEU A 51 8.74 16.04 -4.60
N THR A 52 9.92 16.24 -4.02
CA THR A 52 10.90 15.17 -3.85
C THR A 52 10.42 14.16 -2.81
N GLU A 53 9.93 14.64 -1.66
CA GLU A 53 9.36 13.79 -0.60
C GLU A 53 8.10 13.04 -1.07
N GLU A 54 7.17 13.70 -1.76
CA GLU A 54 5.96 13.08 -2.33
C GLU A 54 6.29 11.96 -3.32
N VAL A 55 7.31 12.15 -4.16
CA VAL A 55 7.78 11.13 -5.11
C VAL A 55 8.35 9.93 -4.34
N GLU A 56 9.13 10.14 -3.28
CA GLU A 56 9.67 9.06 -2.45
C GLU A 56 8.56 8.29 -1.72
N VAL A 57 7.62 9.01 -1.09
CA VAL A 57 6.47 8.43 -0.39
C VAL A 57 5.59 7.63 -1.35
N LYS A 58 5.24 8.19 -2.52
CA LYS A 58 4.46 7.48 -3.54
C LYS A 58 5.21 6.27 -4.09
N LYS A 59 6.51 6.38 -4.35
CA LYS A 59 7.33 5.25 -4.81
C LYS A 59 7.37 4.12 -3.77
N GLN A 60 7.45 4.46 -2.49
CA GLN A 60 7.42 3.48 -1.40
C GLN A 60 6.04 2.83 -1.25
N GLN A 61 4.95 3.60 -1.38
CA GLN A 61 3.58 3.07 -1.40
C GLN A 61 3.33 2.13 -2.58
N ILE A 62 3.74 2.52 -3.79
CA ILE A 62 3.62 1.69 -5.00
C ILE A 62 4.43 0.40 -4.83
N SER A 63 5.67 0.49 -4.35
CA SER A 63 6.51 -0.70 -4.11
C SER A 63 5.90 -1.66 -3.09
N ASN A 64 5.28 -1.15 -2.03
CA ASN A 64 4.62 -1.98 -1.02
C ASN A 64 3.40 -2.69 -1.59
N ASN A 65 2.57 -2.01 -2.37
CA ASN A 65 1.40 -2.60 -3.02
C ASN A 65 1.80 -3.65 -4.06
N GLN A 66 2.86 -3.40 -4.83
CA GLN A 66 3.39 -4.36 -5.81
C GLN A 66 3.87 -5.65 -5.13
N LYS A 67 4.63 -5.56 -4.04
CA LYS A 67 5.11 -6.74 -3.29
C LYS A 67 3.97 -7.62 -2.79
N GLN A 68 2.89 -7.01 -2.30
CA GLN A 68 1.71 -7.77 -1.86
C GLN A 68 0.99 -8.45 -3.02
N GLN A 69 0.92 -7.80 -4.18
CA GLN A 69 0.26 -8.35 -5.35
C GLN A 69 1.06 -9.50 -5.98
N GLU A 70 2.39 -9.36 -6.07
CA GLU A 70 3.28 -10.44 -6.51
C GLU A 70 3.20 -11.65 -5.58
N PHE A 71 3.19 -11.43 -4.26
CA PHE A 71 3.02 -12.52 -3.30
C PHE A 71 1.68 -13.26 -3.49
N LYS A 72 0.58 -12.53 -3.74
CA LYS A 72 -0.72 -13.15 -4.03
C LYS A 72 -0.68 -14.04 -5.26
N LEU A 73 -0.03 -13.59 -6.34
CA LEU A 73 0.11 -14.41 -7.55
C LEU A 73 0.91 -15.69 -7.27
N HIS A 74 2.03 -15.58 -6.55
CA HIS A 74 2.82 -16.75 -6.15
C HIS A 74 2.03 -17.72 -5.27
N LEU A 75 1.22 -17.22 -4.33
CA LEU A 75 0.37 -18.04 -3.48
C LEU A 75 -0.72 -18.77 -4.28
N ILE A 76 -1.37 -18.08 -5.24
CA ILE A 76 -2.38 -18.70 -6.11
C ILE A 76 -1.75 -19.82 -6.95
N THR A 77 -0.60 -19.55 -7.57
CA THR A 77 0.14 -20.57 -8.34
C THR A 77 0.54 -21.75 -7.45
N PHE A 78 1.01 -21.49 -6.23
CA PHE A 78 1.36 -22.54 -5.28
C PHE A 78 0.16 -23.43 -4.95
N ILE A 79 -1.00 -22.85 -4.64
CA ILE A 79 -2.23 -23.59 -4.32
C ILE A 79 -2.71 -24.39 -5.54
N ALA A 80 -2.73 -23.78 -6.73
CA ALA A 80 -3.18 -24.44 -7.96
C ALA A 80 -2.31 -25.65 -8.32
N VAL A 81 -0.98 -25.49 -8.31
CA VAL A 81 -0.04 -26.55 -8.65
C VAL A 81 -0.06 -27.66 -7.60
N ASN A 82 0.00 -27.33 -6.30
CA ASN A 82 0.00 -28.36 -5.26
C ASN A 82 -1.35 -29.06 -5.15
N GLY A 83 -2.46 -28.34 -5.31
CA GLY A 83 -3.79 -28.94 -5.39
C GLY A 83 -3.91 -29.93 -6.55
N PHE A 84 -3.41 -29.54 -7.74
CA PHE A 84 -3.34 -30.44 -8.88
C PHE A 84 -2.46 -31.67 -8.63
N LEU A 85 -1.27 -31.49 -8.04
CA LEU A 85 -0.35 -32.59 -7.71
C LEU A 85 -0.94 -33.56 -6.68
N ILE A 86 -1.64 -33.04 -5.65
CA ILE A 86 -2.34 -33.86 -4.66
C ILE A 86 -3.43 -34.69 -5.36
N LEU A 87 -4.27 -34.06 -6.19
CA LEU A 87 -5.29 -34.78 -6.95
C LEU A 87 -4.65 -35.85 -7.83
N LEU A 88 -3.61 -35.50 -8.57
CA LEU A 88 -2.89 -36.42 -9.45
C LEU A 88 -2.30 -37.60 -8.67
N ASN A 89 -1.73 -37.35 -7.50
CA ASN A 89 -1.24 -38.41 -6.60
C ASN A 89 -2.37 -39.35 -6.18
N LEU A 90 -3.54 -38.83 -5.81
CA LEU A 90 -4.69 -39.65 -5.41
C LEU A 90 -5.19 -40.53 -6.57
N PHE A 91 -5.13 -40.04 -7.82
CA PHE A 91 -5.54 -40.81 -8.99
C PHE A 91 -4.49 -41.81 -9.50
N THR A 92 -3.20 -41.48 -9.44
CA THR A 92 -2.13 -42.31 -10.02
C THR A 92 -1.45 -43.23 -9.02
N SER A 93 -1.34 -42.83 -7.76
CA SER A 93 -0.59 -43.58 -6.73
C SER A 93 -1.14 -43.31 -5.34
N PRO A 94 -2.38 -43.73 -5.03
CA PRO A 94 -2.99 -43.48 -3.71
C PRO A 94 -2.23 -44.13 -2.54
N GLY A 95 -1.44 -45.17 -2.80
CA GLY A 95 -0.61 -45.84 -1.78
C GLY A 95 0.75 -45.17 -1.52
N TYR A 96 1.14 -44.15 -2.30
CA TYR A 96 2.41 -43.44 -2.13
C TYR A 96 2.22 -41.94 -2.36
N PHE A 97 2.37 -41.16 -1.29
CA PHE A 97 2.09 -39.72 -1.29
C PHE A 97 3.31 -38.89 -1.70
N TRP A 98 3.74 -39.01 -2.95
CA TRP A 98 4.88 -38.28 -3.50
C TRP A 98 4.63 -36.77 -3.65
N ALA A 99 3.38 -36.34 -3.70
CA ALA A 99 3.03 -34.91 -3.74
C ALA A 99 3.55 -34.12 -2.51
N ILE A 100 3.94 -34.77 -1.42
CA ILE A 100 4.52 -34.12 -0.23
C ILE A 100 5.84 -33.40 -0.52
N PHE A 101 6.67 -33.91 -1.43
CA PHE A 101 7.98 -33.35 -1.72
C PHE A 101 7.93 -31.96 -2.36
N PRO A 102 7.17 -31.72 -3.45
CA PRO A 102 6.99 -30.37 -3.99
C PRO A 102 6.27 -29.44 -3.00
N LEU A 103 5.36 -29.97 -2.19
CA LEU A 103 4.60 -29.20 -1.20
C LEU A 103 5.49 -28.67 -0.07
N LEU A 104 6.39 -29.50 0.45
CA LEU A 104 7.37 -29.09 1.47
C LEU A 104 8.49 -28.23 0.87
N GLY A 105 9.02 -28.58 -0.30
CA GLY A 105 10.10 -27.84 -0.94
C GLY A 105 9.70 -26.40 -1.29
N TRP A 106 8.57 -26.24 -1.99
CA TRP A 106 8.09 -24.91 -2.37
C TRP A 106 7.34 -24.20 -1.23
N GLY A 107 6.64 -24.95 -0.38
CA GLY A 107 5.89 -24.39 0.75
C GLY A 107 6.79 -23.70 1.76
N LEU A 108 7.97 -24.26 2.01
CA LEU A 108 8.96 -23.65 2.91
C LEU A 108 9.49 -22.31 2.36
N GLY A 109 9.77 -22.25 1.05
CA GLY A 109 10.20 -21.00 0.39
C GLY A 109 9.11 -19.91 0.43
N LEU A 110 7.84 -20.31 0.25
CA LEU A 110 6.71 -19.39 0.33
C LEU A 110 6.50 -18.87 1.77
N PHE A 111 6.67 -19.73 2.77
CA PHE A 111 6.57 -19.38 4.19
C PHE A 111 7.65 -18.36 4.60
N LEU A 112 8.90 -18.55 4.15
CA LEU A 112 9.98 -17.58 4.37
C LEU A 112 9.69 -16.23 3.71
N HIS A 113 9.13 -16.23 2.49
CA HIS A 113 8.74 -15.00 1.81
C HIS A 113 7.58 -14.28 2.53
N TRP A 114 6.60 -15.04 3.02
CA TRP A 114 5.50 -14.51 3.82
C TRP A 114 6.00 -13.80 5.09
N MET A 115 6.90 -14.42 5.86
CA MET A 115 7.49 -13.76 7.04
C MET A 115 8.20 -12.45 6.69
N LYS A 116 8.88 -12.39 5.54
CA LYS A 116 9.57 -11.18 5.07
C LYS A 116 8.60 -10.05 4.67
N VAL A 117 7.48 -10.40 4.01
CA VAL A 117 6.45 -9.42 3.60
C VAL A 117 5.65 -8.91 4.79
N TYR A 118 5.34 -9.79 5.75
CA TYR A 118 4.47 -9.47 6.88
C TYR A 118 5.20 -9.07 8.17
N LYS A 119 6.56 -9.05 8.18
CA LYS A 119 7.40 -8.61 9.33
C LYS A 119 6.85 -9.13 10.68
N ILE A 120 6.81 -10.45 10.82
CA ILE A 120 6.62 -11.11 12.13
C ILE A 120 7.94 -11.13 12.89
#